data_AF-A0A357YJ80-F1
#
_entry.id   AF-A0A357YJ80-F1
#
_cell.length_a   1.000
_cell.length_b   1.000
_cell.length_c   1.000
_cell.angle_alpha   90.00
_cell.angle_beta   90.00
_cell.angle_gamma   90.00
#
_symmetry.space_group_name_H-M   'P 1'
#
loop_
_entity.id
_entity.type
_entity.pdbx_description
1 polymer ?
#
loop_
_entity_poly.entity_id
_entity_poly.type
_entity_poly.pdbx_seq_one_letter_code
_entity_poly.pdbx_strand_id
1 'polypeptide(L)'
;MGILISSCQNRPKEVLNRKRMEQLMYDVYIAEATIEHDYESFNSSEKKEAYINKVFAENNVTQAQWDSSLSWYSDKIDLYLKMNDSVKARLKRAQSDIDKKISQLQSQSFTPDTEIYSASYIPLTYSFNMPGSRSKGFRFQLDSTEISSNIPNNYFSFNLNAIGVPTSETNNLKYALILVYNDTTIYKVENIDENRNYGIPVSKYVNNDTLIQIFGFVHLETLPGITPNIQLYDIYLGSQ
;
A
#
# COMPACT_ATOMS: atom_id res chain seq x y z
N MET A 1 40.50 25.39 -8.72
CA MET A 1 41.04 24.13 -8.15
C MET A 1 39.85 23.33 -7.61
N GLY A 2 39.26 22.44 -8.40
CA GLY A 2 38.12 21.63 -7.97
C GLY A 2 38.63 20.32 -7.37
N ILE A 3 38.45 20.13 -6.06
CA ILE A 3 38.80 18.88 -5.39
C ILE A 3 37.67 17.89 -5.66
N LEU A 4 37.87 17.02 -6.65
CA LEU A 4 37.10 15.79 -6.80
C LEU A 4 37.53 14.84 -5.69
N ILE A 5 36.74 14.72 -4.64
CA ILE A 5 36.94 13.71 -3.60
C ILE A 5 36.45 12.37 -4.18
N SER A 6 37.23 11.78 -5.07
CA SER A 6 37.12 10.36 -5.39
C SER A 6 37.55 9.59 -4.15
N SER A 7 36.57 9.23 -3.31
CA SER A 7 36.75 8.29 -2.22
C SER A 7 37.02 6.89 -2.79
N CYS A 8 38.20 6.70 -3.37
CA CYS A 8 38.83 5.40 -3.59
C CYS A 8 39.26 4.85 -2.23
N GLN A 9 38.30 4.49 -1.39
CA GLN A 9 38.58 3.52 -0.33
C GLN A 9 38.73 2.16 -1.00
N ASN A 10 39.67 1.33 -0.53
CA ASN A 10 39.94 -0.05 -0.96
C ASN A 10 38.70 -0.96 -0.82
N ARG A 11 37.68 -0.71 -1.64
CA ARG A 11 36.46 -1.52 -1.72
C ARG A 11 36.78 -2.73 -2.59
N PRO A 12 36.66 -3.95 -2.05
CA PRO A 12 36.79 -5.16 -2.85
C PRO A 12 35.80 -5.16 -4.04
N LYS A 13 36.15 -5.84 -5.14
CA LYS A 13 35.34 -5.78 -6.38
C LYS A 13 33.96 -6.39 -6.17
N GLU A 14 33.87 -7.38 -5.31
CA GLU A 14 32.68 -8.10 -4.88
C GLU A 14 31.75 -7.23 -4.03
N VAL A 15 32.27 -6.28 -3.25
CA VAL A 15 31.43 -5.41 -2.41
C VAL A 15 30.68 -4.40 -3.28
N LEU A 16 29.37 -4.23 -3.11
CA LEU A 16 28.60 -3.24 -3.86
C LEU A 16 29.08 -1.81 -3.59
N ASN A 17 29.08 -0.97 -4.62
CA ASN A 17 29.29 0.46 -4.39
C ASN A 17 28.13 1.04 -3.58
N ARG A 18 28.38 2.17 -2.90
CA ARG A 18 27.43 2.78 -1.97
C ARG A 18 26.03 2.97 -2.56
N LYS A 19 25.94 3.49 -3.80
CA LYS A 19 24.64 3.75 -4.46
C LYS A 19 23.87 2.46 -4.73
N ARG A 20 24.55 1.40 -5.19
CA ARG A 20 23.93 0.09 -5.41
C ARG A 20 23.53 -0.56 -4.09
N MET A 21 24.34 -0.41 -3.05
CA MET A 21 24.02 -0.91 -1.71
C MET A 21 22.79 -0.20 -1.13
N GLU A 22 22.74 1.13 -1.18
CA GLU A 22 21.56 1.91 -0.73
C GLU A 22 20.29 1.53 -1.50
N GLN A 23 20.38 1.31 -2.82
CA GLN A 23 19.24 0.85 -3.62
C GLN A 23 18.78 -0.55 -3.16
N LEU A 24 19.71 -1.49 -3.02
CA LEU A 24 19.35 -2.85 -2.64
C LEU A 24 18.83 -2.92 -1.20
N MET A 25 19.40 -2.17 -0.26
CA MET A 25 18.88 -2.05 1.11
C MET A 25 17.44 -1.53 1.13
N TYR A 26 17.15 -0.52 0.31
CA TYR A 26 15.79 -0.01 0.18
C TYR A 26 14.82 -1.10 -0.33
N ASP A 27 15.18 -1.84 -1.38
CA ASP A 27 14.32 -2.88 -1.95
C ASP A 27 14.14 -4.06 -0.99
N VAL A 28 15.20 -4.46 -0.27
CA VAL A 28 15.14 -5.51 0.76
C VAL A 28 14.21 -5.09 1.91
N TYR A 29 14.30 -3.85 2.41
CA TYR A 29 13.41 -3.38 3.48
C TYR A 29 11.94 -3.30 3.04
N ILE A 30 11.67 -2.93 1.79
CA ILE A 30 10.31 -3.00 1.24
C ILE A 30 9.83 -4.45 1.18
N ALA A 31 10.69 -5.39 0.79
CA ALA A 31 10.34 -6.79 0.70
C ALA A 31 10.11 -7.44 2.07
N GLU A 32 10.94 -7.11 3.06
CA GLU A 32 10.77 -7.53 4.46
C GLU A 32 9.46 -7.00 5.04
N ALA A 33 9.17 -5.70 4.86
CA ALA A 33 7.89 -5.12 5.27
C ALA A 33 6.69 -5.80 4.58
N THR A 34 6.84 -6.17 3.31
CA THR A 34 5.79 -6.90 2.56
C THR A 34 5.56 -8.29 3.14
N ILE A 35 6.63 -9.04 3.43
CA ILE A 35 6.58 -10.36 4.07
C ILE A 35 5.91 -10.28 5.44
N GLU A 36 6.24 -9.26 6.24
CA GLU A 36 5.64 -9.05 7.55
C GLU A 36 4.15 -8.69 7.49
N HIS A 37 3.68 -8.06 6.42
CA HIS A 37 2.28 -7.67 6.30
C HIS A 37 1.39 -8.73 5.63
N ASP A 38 1.96 -9.65 4.85
CA ASP A 38 1.24 -10.72 4.16
C ASP A 38 1.63 -12.12 4.67
N TYR A 39 1.37 -12.35 5.97
CA TYR A 39 1.70 -13.62 6.64
C TYR A 39 1.06 -14.86 5.97
N GLU A 40 -0.13 -14.72 5.39
CA GLU A 40 -0.85 -15.81 4.73
C GLU A 40 -0.10 -16.27 3.47
N SER A 41 0.33 -15.33 2.63
CA SER A 41 1.11 -15.67 1.43
C SER A 41 2.54 -16.08 1.77
N PHE A 42 3.11 -15.57 2.86
CA PHE A 42 4.49 -15.85 3.32
C PHE A 42 4.55 -16.70 4.59
N ASN A 43 3.74 -17.76 4.65
CA ASN A 43 3.62 -18.63 5.81
C ASN A 43 4.76 -19.66 6.01
N SER A 44 5.76 -19.71 5.12
CA SER A 44 6.91 -20.62 5.23
C SER A 44 8.23 -19.90 4.96
N SER A 45 9.31 -20.40 5.54
CA SER A 45 10.66 -19.85 5.35
C SER A 45 11.09 -19.87 3.88
N GLU A 46 10.72 -20.92 3.14
CA GLU A 46 11.06 -21.08 1.73
C GLU A 46 10.40 -20.00 0.86
N LYS A 47 9.15 -19.63 1.15
CA LYS A 47 8.46 -18.56 0.41
C LYS A 47 9.07 -17.20 0.69
N LYS A 48 9.46 -16.94 1.95
CA LYS A 48 10.17 -15.71 2.34
C LYS A 48 11.50 -15.60 1.63
N GLU A 49 12.29 -16.68 1.64
CA GLU A 49 13.59 -16.75 0.99
C GLU A 49 13.47 -16.59 -0.53
N ALA A 50 12.50 -17.25 -1.17
CA ALA A 50 12.25 -17.11 -2.60
C ALA A 50 11.94 -15.66 -2.99
N TYR A 51 11.20 -14.93 -2.16
CA TYR A 51 10.89 -13.52 -2.41
C TYR A 51 12.11 -12.61 -2.28
N ILE A 52 12.92 -12.79 -1.24
CA ILE A 52 14.19 -12.04 -1.09
C ILE A 52 15.16 -12.37 -2.24
N ASN A 53 15.24 -13.64 -2.66
CA ASN A 53 16.06 -14.03 -3.81
C ASN A 53 15.59 -13.37 -5.13
N LYS A 54 14.28 -13.14 -5.29
CA LYS A 54 13.75 -12.36 -6.41
C LYS A 54 14.23 -10.91 -6.37
N VAL A 55 14.24 -10.26 -5.20
CA VAL A 55 14.76 -8.89 -5.02
C VAL A 55 16.24 -8.81 -5.40
N PHE A 56 17.03 -9.80 -5.00
CA PHE A 56 18.44 -9.91 -5.39
C PHE A 56 18.61 -10.04 -6.91
N ALA A 57 17.81 -10.90 -7.55
CA ALA A 57 17.84 -11.08 -9.00
C ALA A 57 17.48 -9.79 -9.75
N GLU A 58 16.43 -9.07 -9.33
CA GLU A 58 16.02 -7.78 -9.92
C GLU A 58 17.11 -6.71 -9.82
N ASN A 59 17.91 -6.75 -8.74
CA ASN A 59 19.04 -5.84 -8.54
C ASN A 59 20.35 -6.33 -9.20
N ASN A 60 20.34 -7.49 -9.87
CA ASN A 60 21.51 -8.16 -10.42
C ASN A 60 22.61 -8.34 -9.36
N VAL A 61 22.23 -8.91 -8.21
CA VAL A 61 23.06 -9.19 -7.05
C VAL A 61 22.82 -10.63 -6.62
N THR A 62 23.84 -11.28 -6.06
CA THR A 62 23.70 -12.59 -5.41
C THR A 62 23.64 -12.42 -3.90
N GLN A 63 23.04 -13.36 -3.19
CA GLN A 63 23.02 -13.35 -1.72
C GLN A 63 24.43 -13.24 -1.12
N ALA A 64 25.39 -14.02 -1.62
CA ALA A 64 26.78 -13.95 -1.17
C ALA A 64 27.41 -12.55 -1.38
N GLN A 65 27.04 -11.87 -2.47
CA GLN A 65 27.51 -10.51 -2.75
C GLN A 65 26.86 -9.49 -1.80
N TRP A 66 25.57 -9.65 -1.52
CA TRP A 66 24.86 -8.87 -0.51
C TRP A 66 25.49 -9.04 0.87
N ASP A 67 25.68 -10.27 1.33
CA ASP A 67 26.24 -10.59 2.65
C ASP A 67 27.66 -10.02 2.81
N SER A 68 28.50 -10.20 1.78
CA SER A 68 29.86 -9.65 1.75
C SER A 68 29.86 -8.12 1.79
N SER A 69 28.92 -7.49 1.09
CA SER A 69 28.80 -6.04 1.07
C SER A 69 28.32 -5.50 2.42
N LEU A 70 27.29 -6.11 2.99
CA LEU A 70 26.71 -5.72 4.26
C LEU A 70 27.74 -5.83 5.39
N SER A 71 28.48 -6.94 5.43
CA SER A 71 29.59 -7.13 6.36
C SER A 71 30.66 -6.03 6.22
N TRP A 72 31.14 -5.78 4.99
CA TRP A 72 32.16 -4.76 4.73
C TRP A 72 31.74 -3.33 5.09
N TYR A 73 30.47 -2.98 4.90
CA TYR A 73 29.93 -1.68 5.31
C TYR A 73 29.70 -1.61 6.82
N SER A 74 29.32 -2.70 7.48
CA SER A 74 29.13 -2.75 8.94
C SER A 74 30.42 -2.46 9.70
N ASP A 75 31.57 -2.89 9.16
CA ASP A 75 32.90 -2.53 9.67
C ASP A 75 33.24 -1.04 9.50
N LYS A 76 32.44 -0.29 8.75
CA LYS A 76 32.59 1.16 8.49
C LYS A 76 31.34 1.88 8.95
N ILE A 77 31.15 1.88 10.26
CA ILE A 77 29.92 2.33 10.93
C ILE A 77 29.43 3.69 10.42
N ASP A 78 30.31 4.68 10.21
CA ASP A 78 29.92 6.01 9.71
C ASP A 78 29.32 5.97 8.30
N LEU A 79 29.85 5.11 7.42
CA LEU A 79 29.30 4.93 6.08
C LEU A 79 27.99 4.16 6.12
N TYR A 80 27.91 3.12 6.95
CA TYR A 80 26.70 2.33 7.14
C TYR A 80 25.53 3.17 7.67
N LEU A 81 25.77 3.97 8.72
CA LEU A 81 24.76 4.87 9.28
C LEU A 81 24.28 5.90 8.25
N LYS A 82 25.19 6.49 7.47
CA LYS A 82 24.82 7.41 6.38
C LYS A 82 23.98 6.74 5.29
N MET A 83 24.26 5.48 4.95
CA MET A 83 23.43 4.73 4.02
C MET A 83 22.04 4.45 4.61
N ASN A 84 21.97 4.00 5.86
CA ASN A 84 20.70 3.78 6.56
C ASN A 84 19.84 5.04 6.64
N ASP A 85 20.44 6.19 6.98
CA ASP A 85 19.73 7.47 7.01
C ASP A 85 19.22 7.87 5.61
N SER A 86 20.02 7.63 4.56
CA SER A 86 19.63 7.85 3.16
C SER A 86 18.42 6.99 2.78
N VAL A 87 18.46 5.69 3.10
CA VAL A 87 17.38 4.73 2.85
C VAL A 87 16.12 5.09 3.64
N LYS A 88 16.25 5.38 4.94
CA LYS A 88 15.15 5.82 5.80
C LYS A 88 14.47 7.09 5.27
N ALA A 89 15.26 8.09 4.86
CA ALA A 89 14.73 9.31 4.29
C ALA A 89 14.01 9.05 2.95
N ARG A 90 14.46 8.07 2.16
CA ARG A 90 13.78 7.66 0.92
C ARG A 90 12.46 6.96 1.21
N LEU A 91 12.43 6.02 2.15
CA LEU A 91 11.21 5.35 2.60
C LEU A 91 10.16 6.35 3.10
N LYS A 92 10.57 7.30 3.96
CA LYS A 92 9.68 8.35 4.47
C LYS A 92 9.12 9.25 3.37
N ARG A 93 9.93 9.57 2.34
CA ARG A 93 9.47 10.33 1.17
C ARG A 93 8.46 9.54 0.34
N ALA A 94 8.74 8.27 0.07
CA ALA A 94 7.82 7.39 -0.65
C ALA A 94 6.47 7.27 0.09
N GLN A 95 6.51 7.10 1.41
CA GLN A 95 5.32 7.14 2.26
C GLN A 95 4.58 8.47 2.14
N SER A 96 5.25 9.60 2.35
CA SER A 96 4.63 10.92 2.24
C SER A 96 4.03 11.19 0.85
N ASP A 97 4.64 10.68 -0.22
CA ASP A 97 4.10 10.81 -1.57
C ASP A 97 2.85 9.95 -1.77
N ILE A 98 2.77 8.77 -1.14
CA ILE A 98 1.53 7.97 -1.06
C ILE A 98 0.49 8.74 -0.26
N ASP A 99 0.82 9.25 0.93
CA ASP A 99 -0.08 10.04 1.79
C ASP A 99 -0.64 11.25 1.04
N LYS A 100 0.20 11.93 0.24
CA LYS A 100 -0.23 13.05 -0.61
C LYS A 100 -1.14 12.61 -1.73
N LYS A 101 -0.83 11.52 -2.44
CA LYS A 101 -1.70 10.99 -3.50
C LYS A 101 -3.06 10.61 -2.93
N ILE A 102 -3.07 9.97 -1.76
CA ILE A 102 -4.29 9.70 -1.01
C ILE A 102 -5.01 10.99 -0.64
N SER A 103 -4.31 11.97 -0.07
CA SER A 103 -4.92 13.25 0.32
C SER A 103 -5.46 13.99 -0.90
N GLN A 104 -4.83 13.85 -2.07
CA GLN A 104 -5.31 14.36 -3.35
C GLN A 104 -6.54 13.60 -3.83
N LEU A 105 -6.59 12.27 -3.71
CA LEU A 105 -7.81 11.49 -3.94
C LEU A 105 -8.93 11.87 -2.95
N GLN A 106 -8.58 12.25 -1.73
CA GLN A 106 -9.53 12.73 -0.71
C GLN A 106 -10.01 14.19 -0.96
N SER A 107 -9.16 15.04 -1.54
CA SER A 107 -9.41 16.48 -1.73
C SER A 107 -9.84 16.88 -3.13
N GLN A 108 -9.65 16.03 -4.15
CA GLN A 108 -10.39 16.14 -5.40
C GLN A 108 -11.86 16.17 -5.03
N SER A 109 -12.52 17.29 -5.34
CA SER A 109 -13.84 17.65 -4.84
C SER A 109 -14.91 16.61 -5.17
N PHE A 110 -14.98 15.54 -4.38
CA PHE A 110 -16.21 14.82 -4.12
C PHE A 110 -17.01 15.77 -3.23
N THR A 111 -17.76 16.71 -3.81
CA THR A 111 -18.76 17.48 -3.05
C THR A 111 -19.79 16.48 -2.55
N PRO A 112 -19.72 16.02 -1.30
CA PRO A 112 -20.63 15.01 -0.81
C PRO A 112 -22.06 15.59 -0.86
N ASP A 113 -23.07 14.72 -0.91
CA ASP A 113 -24.32 15.01 -0.22
C ASP A 113 -23.97 14.88 1.27
N THR A 114 -23.00 15.68 1.73
CA THR A 114 -22.50 15.73 3.11
C THR A 114 -23.59 16.24 4.02
N GLU A 115 -24.70 16.70 3.43
CA GLU A 115 -25.89 17.13 4.14
C GLU A 115 -26.77 15.94 4.57
N ILE A 116 -26.57 14.71 4.04
CA ILE A 116 -27.51 13.59 4.30
C ILE A 116 -26.89 12.43 5.11
N TYR A 117 -25.61 12.08 4.90
CA TYR A 117 -25.01 10.88 5.50
C TYR A 117 -23.73 11.16 6.29
N SER A 118 -23.52 10.38 7.37
CA SER A 118 -22.30 10.40 8.19
C SER A 118 -21.06 10.08 7.35
N ALA A 119 -19.89 10.59 7.78
CA ALA A 119 -18.60 10.25 7.18
C ALA A 119 -18.30 8.74 7.21
N SER A 120 -18.88 8.01 8.17
CA SER A 120 -18.76 6.55 8.32
C SER A 120 -19.76 5.73 7.52
N TYR A 121 -20.68 6.38 6.81
CA TYR A 121 -21.67 5.68 6.03
C TYR A 121 -21.03 4.90 4.88
N ILE A 122 -21.25 3.59 4.89
CA ILE A 122 -20.91 2.69 3.80
C ILE A 122 -22.22 2.33 3.09
N PRO A 123 -22.39 2.68 1.79
CA PRO A 123 -23.60 2.34 1.06
C PRO A 123 -23.67 0.83 0.86
N LEU A 124 -24.83 0.20 1.05
CA LEU A 124 -25.01 -1.24 0.78
C LEU A 124 -24.90 -1.57 -0.71
N THR A 125 -25.35 -0.64 -1.56
CA THR A 125 -25.31 -0.72 -3.02
C THR A 125 -24.88 0.61 -3.62
N TYR A 126 -24.22 0.56 -4.77
CA TYR A 126 -23.74 1.73 -5.48
C TYR A 126 -23.77 1.52 -7.00
N SER A 127 -24.41 2.44 -7.73
CA SER A 127 -24.47 2.38 -9.20
C SER A 127 -23.77 3.58 -9.83
N PHE A 128 -22.86 3.32 -10.76
CA PHE A 128 -22.08 4.36 -11.46
C PHE A 128 -22.86 5.05 -12.59
N ASN A 129 -24.00 4.49 -13.01
CA ASN A 129 -24.85 5.03 -14.07
C ASN A 129 -26.14 5.72 -13.56
N MET A 130 -26.33 5.82 -12.25
CA MET A 130 -27.57 6.37 -11.70
C MET A 130 -27.61 7.90 -11.86
N PRO A 131 -28.69 8.48 -12.42
CA PRO A 131 -28.83 9.94 -12.51
C PRO A 131 -28.72 10.60 -11.14
N GLY A 132 -27.79 11.55 -10.98
CA GLY A 132 -27.50 12.21 -9.70
C GLY A 132 -26.50 11.45 -8.80
N SER A 133 -26.21 10.18 -9.07
CA SER A 133 -25.08 9.47 -8.44
C SER A 133 -23.78 10.02 -9.03
N ARG A 134 -22.79 10.27 -8.16
CA ARG A 134 -21.48 10.74 -8.63
C ARG A 134 -20.87 9.64 -9.49
N SER A 135 -20.65 9.89 -10.76
CA SER A 135 -20.15 8.90 -11.72
C SER A 135 -18.73 8.35 -11.43
N LYS A 136 -18.16 8.65 -10.26
CA LYS A 136 -16.77 8.40 -9.89
C LYS A 136 -16.58 7.64 -8.57
N GLY A 137 -17.64 7.28 -7.84
CA GLY A 137 -17.55 6.42 -6.65
C GLY A 137 -17.86 7.11 -5.31
N PHE A 138 -17.53 6.44 -4.20
CA PHE A 138 -17.84 6.85 -2.83
C PHE A 138 -16.65 6.70 -1.89
N ARG A 139 -16.76 7.29 -0.69
CA ARG A 139 -15.75 7.22 0.36
C ARG A 139 -16.42 7.09 1.72
N PHE A 140 -15.69 6.54 2.68
CA PHE A 140 -16.08 6.46 4.07
C PHE A 140 -14.86 6.60 4.98
N GLN A 141 -15.11 6.99 6.21
CA GLN A 141 -14.10 7.10 7.25
C GLN A 141 -14.69 6.60 8.56
N LEU A 142 -13.97 5.69 9.23
CA LEU A 142 -14.30 5.26 10.59
C LEU A 142 -13.22 5.74 11.55
N ASP A 143 -13.62 6.35 12.66
CA ASP A 143 -12.74 6.63 13.79
C ASP A 143 -12.66 5.46 14.77
N SER A 144 -11.84 5.60 15.82
CA SER A 144 -11.66 4.56 16.84
C SER A 144 -12.96 4.17 17.54
N THR A 145 -13.89 5.12 17.73
CA THR A 145 -15.17 4.87 18.38
C THR A 145 -16.05 4.02 17.47
N GLU A 146 -16.17 4.37 16.20
CA GLU A 146 -16.96 3.63 15.22
C GLU A 146 -16.39 2.24 14.93
N ILE A 147 -15.05 2.10 14.91
CA ILE A 147 -14.37 0.80 14.80
C ILE A 147 -14.73 -0.06 16.01
N SER A 148 -14.68 0.50 17.22
CA SER A 148 -14.97 -0.25 18.45
C SER A 148 -16.44 -0.67 18.55
N SER A 149 -17.37 0.15 18.07
CA SER A 149 -18.81 -0.09 18.20
C SER A 149 -19.35 -1.02 17.10
N ASN A 150 -18.88 -0.86 15.87
CA ASN A 150 -19.50 -1.48 14.70
C ASN A 150 -18.77 -2.73 14.22
N ILE A 151 -17.51 -2.91 14.61
CA ILE A 151 -16.68 -4.03 14.19
C ILE A 151 -16.33 -4.84 15.44
N PRO A 152 -17.08 -5.88 15.81
CA PRO A 152 -16.80 -6.63 17.03
C PRO A 152 -15.53 -7.49 16.90
N ASN A 153 -15.29 -8.03 15.71
CA ASN A 153 -14.23 -9.00 15.46
C ASN A 153 -12.85 -8.34 15.29
N ASN A 154 -11.80 -9.04 15.72
CA ASN A 154 -10.41 -8.61 15.52
C ASN A 154 -9.99 -8.71 14.06
N TYR A 155 -10.55 -9.68 13.34
CA TYR A 155 -10.35 -9.89 11.92
C TYR A 155 -11.68 -9.64 11.20
N PHE A 156 -11.64 -8.83 10.16
CA PHE A 156 -12.79 -8.47 9.35
C PHE A 156 -12.31 -8.16 7.93
N SER A 157 -13.23 -7.93 6.99
CA SER A 157 -12.87 -7.49 5.65
C SER A 157 -13.79 -6.37 5.17
N PHE A 158 -13.28 -5.56 4.25
CA PHE A 158 -14.13 -4.71 3.42
C PHE A 158 -14.49 -5.50 2.16
N ASN A 159 -15.77 -5.86 2.04
CA ASN A 159 -16.27 -6.73 0.99
C ASN A 159 -17.20 -5.97 0.07
N LEU A 160 -17.21 -6.36 -1.21
CA LEU A 160 -18.15 -5.90 -2.21
C LEU A 160 -18.29 -6.91 -3.34
N ASN A 161 -19.44 -6.95 -3.98
CA ASN A 161 -19.65 -7.64 -5.25
C ASN A 161 -19.68 -6.62 -6.38
N ALA A 162 -19.04 -6.94 -7.51
CA ALA A 162 -19.06 -6.09 -8.70
C ALA A 162 -19.72 -6.82 -9.88
N ILE A 163 -20.59 -6.11 -10.60
CA ILE A 163 -21.21 -6.56 -11.85
C ILE A 163 -21.20 -5.44 -12.90
N GLY A 164 -21.26 -5.83 -14.17
CA GLY A 164 -21.21 -4.89 -15.29
C GLY A 164 -19.83 -4.27 -15.53
N VAL A 165 -18.78 -4.88 -14.96
CA VAL A 165 -17.38 -4.48 -15.14
C VAL A 165 -16.96 -4.80 -16.58
N PRO A 166 -16.59 -3.80 -17.40
CA PRO A 166 -16.20 -4.04 -18.77
C PRO A 166 -14.82 -4.71 -18.82
N THR A 167 -14.67 -5.71 -19.69
CA THR A 167 -13.42 -6.49 -19.87
C THR A 167 -12.31 -5.74 -20.63
N SER A 168 -12.41 -4.41 -20.73
CA SER A 168 -11.47 -3.58 -21.49
C SER A 168 -10.39 -2.99 -20.57
N GLU A 169 -9.18 -2.82 -21.10
CA GLU A 169 -8.05 -2.18 -20.40
C GLU A 169 -8.28 -0.72 -20.00
N THR A 170 -9.41 -0.12 -20.40
CA THR A 170 -9.74 1.28 -20.06
C THR A 170 -10.56 1.41 -18.77
N ASN A 171 -10.89 0.31 -18.08
CA ASN A 171 -11.56 0.37 -16.78
C ASN A 171 -10.54 0.60 -15.67
N ASN A 172 -10.51 1.82 -15.11
CA ASN A 172 -9.68 2.12 -13.95
C ASN A 172 -10.57 2.25 -12.72
N LEU A 173 -11.29 1.16 -12.40
CA LEU A 173 -12.08 1.03 -11.18
C LEU A 173 -11.20 0.45 -10.07
N LYS A 174 -11.05 1.19 -8.99
CA LYS A 174 -10.23 0.81 -7.85
C LYS A 174 -11.00 0.94 -6.56
N TYR A 175 -10.63 0.13 -5.60
CA TYR A 175 -11.03 0.32 -4.22
C TYR A 175 -9.85 0.18 -3.29
N ALA A 176 -9.89 0.89 -2.17
CA ALA A 176 -8.77 0.92 -1.25
C ALA A 176 -9.21 1.14 0.19
N LEU A 177 -8.39 0.62 1.09
CA LEU A 177 -8.39 0.91 2.51
C LEU A 177 -7.06 1.52 2.93
N ILE A 178 -7.16 2.47 3.84
CA ILE A 178 -6.03 3.08 4.54
C ILE A 178 -6.28 2.83 6.01
N LEU A 179 -5.43 2.01 6.58
CA LEU A 179 -5.53 1.52 7.94
C LEU A 179 -4.48 2.28 8.75
N VAL A 180 -4.94 3.23 9.56
CA VAL A 180 -4.07 4.01 10.43
C VAL A 180 -4.10 3.35 11.79
N TYR A 181 -2.93 2.89 12.21
CA TYR A 181 -2.63 2.43 13.55
C TYR A 181 -1.87 3.56 14.28
N ASN A 182 -1.48 3.35 15.54
CA ASN A 182 -0.86 4.40 16.34
C ASN A 182 0.51 4.82 15.77
N ASP A 183 1.33 3.86 15.36
CA ASP A 183 2.67 4.10 14.81
C ASP A 183 2.80 3.66 13.33
N THR A 184 1.84 2.88 12.84
CA THR A 184 1.87 2.26 11.51
C THR A 184 0.72 2.76 10.64
N THR A 185 0.94 2.92 9.33
CA THR A 185 -0.15 3.13 8.37
C THR A 185 -0.01 2.15 7.21
N ILE A 186 -1.05 1.37 6.96
CA ILE A 186 -1.08 0.34 5.91
C ILE A 186 -2.03 0.78 4.80
N TYR A 187 -1.53 0.73 3.57
CA TYR A 187 -2.29 1.02 2.35
C TYR A 187 -2.64 -0.29 1.65
N LYS A 188 -3.92 -0.53 1.41
CA LYS A 188 -4.40 -1.67 0.61
C LYS A 188 -5.20 -1.12 -0.55
N VAL A 189 -4.75 -1.35 -1.77
CA VAL A 189 -5.38 -0.86 -3.00
C VAL A 189 -5.53 -2.03 -3.95
N GLU A 190 -6.71 -2.20 -4.51
CA GLU A 190 -7.01 -3.26 -5.47
C GLU A 190 -7.82 -2.70 -6.65
N ASN A 191 -7.67 -3.35 -7.80
CA ASN A 191 -8.47 -3.07 -8.99
C ASN A 191 -9.72 -3.95 -9.03
N ILE A 192 -10.79 -3.44 -9.61
CA ILE A 192 -12.03 -4.18 -9.90
C ILE A 192 -12.12 -4.32 -11.42
N ASP A 193 -11.57 -5.43 -11.92
CA ASP A 193 -11.36 -5.66 -13.36
C ASP A 193 -12.35 -6.68 -13.95
N GLU A 194 -13.08 -7.39 -13.10
CA GLU A 194 -14.06 -8.40 -13.51
C GLU A 194 -15.24 -8.52 -12.56
N ASN A 195 -16.28 -9.22 -13.02
CA ASN A 195 -17.49 -9.48 -12.25
C ASN A 195 -17.24 -10.60 -11.23
N ARG A 196 -16.97 -10.23 -9.98
CA ARG A 196 -16.75 -11.19 -8.88
C ARG A 196 -16.98 -10.55 -7.52
N ASN A 197 -16.83 -11.36 -6.49
CA ASN A 197 -16.68 -10.90 -5.11
C ASN A 197 -15.23 -10.42 -4.86
N TYR A 198 -15.11 -9.31 -4.15
CA TYR A 198 -13.86 -8.70 -3.71
C TYR A 198 -13.88 -8.55 -2.20
N GLY A 199 -12.71 -8.65 -1.58
CA GLY A 199 -12.57 -8.57 -0.14
C GLY A 199 -11.15 -8.20 0.27
N ILE A 200 -10.99 -7.06 0.93
CA ILE A 200 -9.71 -6.68 1.56
C ILE A 200 -9.74 -7.14 3.02
N PRO A 201 -8.93 -8.13 3.44
CA PRO A 201 -8.85 -8.53 4.84
C PRO A 201 -8.17 -7.44 5.68
N VAL A 202 -8.63 -7.28 6.92
CA VAL A 202 -8.17 -6.28 7.87
C VAL A 202 -8.04 -6.92 9.26
N SER A 203 -6.99 -6.56 9.98
CA SER A 203 -6.81 -6.88 11.40
C SER A 203 -6.88 -5.59 12.21
N LYS A 204 -7.50 -5.65 13.39
CA LYS A 204 -7.44 -4.54 14.37
C LYS A 204 -6.06 -4.37 14.98
N TYR A 205 -5.24 -5.42 14.95
CA TYR A 205 -3.93 -5.43 15.58
C TYR A 205 -2.87 -5.93 14.60
N VAL A 206 -1.76 -5.20 14.50
CA VAL A 206 -0.59 -5.58 13.70
C VAL A 206 0.66 -5.24 14.50
N ASN A 207 1.61 -6.17 14.65
CA ASN A 207 2.89 -5.93 15.34
C ASN A 207 2.76 -5.18 16.69
N ASN A 208 1.77 -5.54 17.50
CA ASN A 208 1.45 -4.90 18.79
C ASN A 208 0.98 -3.44 18.72
N ASP A 209 0.58 -2.98 17.53
CA ASP A 209 -0.05 -1.69 17.24
C ASP A 209 -1.58 -1.87 17.08
N THR A 210 -2.36 -0.84 17.37
CA THR A 210 -3.83 -0.88 17.38
C THR A 210 -4.42 0.06 16.33
N LEU A 211 -5.39 -0.45 15.57
CA LEU A 211 -6.08 0.31 14.53
C LEU A 211 -6.92 1.43 15.17
N ILE A 212 -6.65 2.68 14.76
CA ILE A 212 -7.32 3.87 15.27
C ILE A 212 -8.23 4.54 14.24
N GLN A 213 -7.96 4.33 12.95
CA GLN A 213 -8.75 4.95 11.89
C GLN A 213 -8.74 4.12 10.62
N ILE A 214 -9.87 4.10 9.92
CA ILE A 214 -10.00 3.49 8.60
C ILE A 214 -10.48 4.58 7.64
N PHE A 215 -9.79 4.73 6.52
CA PHE A 215 -10.34 5.45 5.36
C PHE A 215 -10.55 4.46 4.24
N GLY A 216 -11.75 4.47 3.66
CA GLY A 216 -12.08 3.66 2.50
C GLY A 216 -12.54 4.51 1.34
N PHE A 217 -12.20 4.09 0.13
CA PHE A 217 -12.76 4.68 -1.08
C PHE A 217 -12.94 3.63 -2.17
N VAL A 218 -13.92 3.89 -3.01
CA VAL A 218 -14.10 3.27 -4.32
C VAL A 218 -14.07 4.39 -5.33
N HIS A 219 -13.23 4.26 -6.35
CA HIS A 219 -13.06 5.26 -7.38
C HIS A 219 -13.06 4.66 -8.78
N LEU A 220 -13.89 5.24 -9.64
CA LEU A 220 -13.89 4.96 -11.06
C LEU A 220 -13.32 6.16 -11.82
N GLU A 221 -12.21 5.95 -12.51
CA GLU A 221 -11.71 6.91 -13.50
C GLU A 221 -12.20 6.50 -14.89
N THR A 222 -13.07 7.32 -15.48
CA THR A 222 -13.57 7.13 -16.85
C THR A 222 -13.20 8.28 -17.78
N LEU A 223 -13.11 7.97 -19.07
CA LEU A 223 -13.02 9.00 -20.11
C LEU A 223 -14.30 9.85 -20.11
N PRO A 224 -14.19 11.16 -20.41
CA PRO A 224 -15.35 12.04 -20.52
C PRO A 224 -16.40 11.47 -21.49
N GLY A 225 -17.66 11.39 -21.04
CA GLY A 225 -18.78 10.90 -21.84
C GLY A 225 -19.04 9.39 -21.77
N ILE A 226 -18.23 8.62 -21.04
CA ILE A 226 -18.48 7.19 -20.79
C ILE A 226 -19.01 7.01 -19.37
N THR A 227 -20.23 6.51 -19.25
CA THR A 227 -20.85 6.08 -17.98
C THR A 227 -21.07 4.56 -18.03
N PRO A 228 -20.12 3.76 -17.53
CA PRO A 228 -20.27 2.32 -17.59
C PRO A 228 -21.39 1.88 -16.63
N ASN A 229 -22.14 0.87 -17.04
CA ASN A 229 -23.21 0.28 -16.23
C ASN A 229 -22.62 -0.67 -15.19
N ILE A 230 -21.78 -0.14 -14.31
CA ILE A 230 -21.18 -0.88 -13.21
C ILE A 230 -22.04 -0.70 -11.97
N GLN A 231 -22.30 -1.81 -11.28
CA GLN A 231 -22.98 -1.83 -10.00
C GLN A 231 -22.16 -2.58 -8.97
N LEU A 232 -22.12 -2.01 -7.78
CA LEU A 232 -21.56 -2.62 -6.58
C LEU A 232 -22.69 -2.92 -5.61
N TYR A 233 -22.66 -4.08 -4.99
CA TYR A 233 -23.68 -4.51 -4.04
C TYR A 233 -23.09 -5.42 -2.97
N ASP A 234 -23.87 -5.67 -1.91
CA ASP A 234 -23.41 -6.32 -0.67
C ASP A 234 -22.11 -5.70 -0.19
N ILE A 235 -22.07 -4.37 -0.16
CA ILE A 235 -20.90 -3.63 0.28
C ILE A 235 -20.98 -3.48 1.80
N TYR A 236 -19.98 -4.01 2.51
CA TYR A 236 -19.94 -3.92 3.96
C TYR A 236 -18.53 -4.08 4.50
N LEU A 237 -18.37 -3.69 5.75
CA LEU A 237 -17.15 -3.86 6.52
C LEU A 237 -17.48 -4.70 7.76
N GLY A 238 -16.98 -5.93 7.81
CA GLY A 238 -17.38 -6.91 8.83
C GLY A 238 -16.80 -8.31 8.59
N SER A 239 -17.16 -9.27 9.43
CA SER A 239 -16.86 -10.68 9.16
C SER A 239 -17.78 -11.21 8.07
N GLN A 240 -17.25 -12.09 7.19
CA GLN A 240 -18.10 -12.99 6.40
C GLN A 240 -18.89 -13.92 7.30
#